data_AF-A7TC45-F1
#
_entry.id   AF-A7TC45-F1
#
_cell.length_a   1.000
_cell.length_b   1.000
_cell.length_c   1.000
_cell.angle_alpha   90.00
_cell.angle_beta   90.00
_cell.angle_gamma   90.00
#
_symmetry.space_group_name_H-M   'P 1'
#
loop_
_entity.id
_entity.type
_entity.pdbx_description
1 polymer ?
#
loop_
_entity_poly.entity_id
_entity_poly.type
_entity_poly.pdbx_seq_one_letter_code
_entity_poly.pdbx_strand_id
1 'polypeptide(L)' 'YTCHCNRGHLGNGQTCSDIDECGGGSHGCHSNAICINTPGSYICRCKNGYLGDGSNC' A
#
# COMPACT_ATOMS: atom_id res chain seq x y z
N TYR A 1 4.45 22.56 -17.46
CA TYR A 1 3.63 21.76 -16.52
C TYR A 1 3.97 20.30 -16.74
N THR A 2 4.53 19.62 -15.74
CA THR A 2 4.81 18.18 -15.80
C THR A 2 3.74 17.44 -15.01
N CYS A 3 2.87 16.70 -15.68
CA CYS A 3 1.90 15.85 -15.02
C CYS A 3 2.63 14.67 -14.40
N HIS A 4 2.59 14.58 -13.07
CA HIS A 4 3.03 13.41 -12.34
C HIS A 4 1.80 12.80 -11.66
N CYS A 5 1.80 11.47 -11.53
CA CYS A 5 0.78 10.80 -10.75
C CYS A 5 0.93 11.14 -9.26
N ASN A 6 -0.18 11.10 -8.53
CA ASN A 6 -0.18 11.28 -7.09
C ASN A 6 0.64 10.17 -6.41
N ARG A 7 1.09 10.41 -5.18
CA ARG A 7 1.82 9.40 -4.39
C ARG A 7 0.98 8.10 -4.32
N GLY A 8 1.65 6.96 -4.47
CA GLY A 8 1.00 5.64 -4.55
C GLY A 8 0.43 5.31 -5.94
N HIS A 9 0.66 6.14 -6.96
CA HIS A 9 0.26 5.84 -8.33
C HIS A 9 1.45 5.96 -9.31
N LEU A 10 1.51 5.07 -10.29
CA LEU A 10 2.50 5.03 -11.36
C LEU A 10 1.82 5.27 -12.70
N GLY A 11 2.45 6.07 -13.57
CA GLY A 11 1.92 6.31 -14.90
C GLY A 11 2.51 7.54 -15.58
N ASN A 12 1.85 8.02 -16.62
CA ASN A 12 2.30 9.17 -17.43
C ASN A 12 1.68 10.51 -16.98
N GLY A 13 1.04 10.56 -15.81
CA GLY A 13 0.37 11.73 -15.27
C GLY A 13 -1.01 12.06 -15.88
N GLN A 14 -1.42 11.39 -16.95
CA GLN A 14 -2.80 11.39 -17.46
C GLN A 14 -3.53 10.09 -17.11
N THR A 15 -2.84 8.98 -17.29
CA THR A 15 -3.26 7.64 -16.88
C THR A 15 -2.39 7.23 -15.72
N CYS A 16 -2.99 7.13 -14.54
CA CYS A 16 -2.32 6.74 -13.31
C CYS A 16 -2.91 5.41 -12.85
N SER A 17 -2.07 4.39 -12.78
CA SER A 17 -2.41 3.11 -12.19
C SER A 17 -1.93 3.10 -10.74
N ASP A 18 -2.71 2.47 -9.88
CA ASP A 18 -2.34 2.23 -8.49
C ASP A 18 -1.06 1.39 -8.41
N ILE A 19 -0.17 1.71 -7.48
CA ILE A 19 1.03 0.91 -7.22
C ILE A 19 0.65 -0.18 -6.23
N ASP A 20 0.81 -1.44 -6.62
CA ASP A 20 0.57 -2.53 -5.68
C ASP A 20 1.77 -2.71 -4.74
N GLU A 21 1.78 -1.98 -3.62
CA GLU A 21 2.85 -2.12 -2.63
C GLU A 21 2.83 -3.47 -1.91
N CYS A 22 1.66 -4.14 -1.88
CA CYS A 22 1.49 -5.47 -1.31
C CYS A 22 2.11 -6.54 -2.20
N GLY A 23 1.85 -6.51 -3.51
CA GLY A 23 2.43 -7.42 -4.50
C GLY A 23 3.93 -7.22 -4.67
N GLY A 24 4.41 -5.98 -4.53
CA GLY A 24 5.82 -5.62 -4.62
C GLY A 24 6.64 -5.84 -3.33
N GLY A 25 6.02 -6.24 -2.22
CA GLY A 25 6.71 -6.38 -0.93
C GLY A 25 7.30 -5.07 -0.39
N SER A 26 6.88 -3.93 -0.96
CA SER A 26 7.32 -2.59 -0.54
C SER A 26 6.44 -2.03 0.60
N HIS A 27 5.54 -2.85 1.12
CA HIS A 27 4.70 -2.53 2.26
C HIS A 27 5.47 -2.65 3.58
N GLY A 28 5.33 -1.66 4.47
CA GLY A 28 5.93 -1.68 5.82
C GLY A 28 5.15 -2.51 6.85
N CYS A 29 4.26 -3.40 6.42
CA CYS A 29 3.40 -4.17 7.32
C CYS A 29 4.17 -5.19 8.16
N HIS A 30 3.66 -5.46 9.37
CA HIS A 30 4.18 -6.51 10.24
C HIS A 30 4.06 -7.90 9.58
N SER A 31 4.92 -8.85 9.95
CA SER A 31 4.86 -10.25 9.48
C SER A 31 3.55 -10.96 9.87
N ASN A 32 2.93 -10.54 10.97
CA ASN A 32 1.61 -10.98 11.41
C ASN A 32 0.47 -10.08 10.95
N ALA A 33 0.72 -9.14 10.03
CA ALA A 33 -0.31 -8.36 9.36
C ALA A 33 -0.60 -8.89 7.96
N ILE A 34 -1.75 -8.50 7.45
CA ILE A 34 -2.21 -8.71 6.08
C ILE A 34 -2.10 -7.34 5.39
N CYS A 35 -1.32 -7.29 4.31
CA CYS A 35 -1.28 -6.13 3.44
C CYS A 35 -2.53 -6.12 2.55
N ILE A 36 -3.24 -5.00 2.51
CA ILE A 36 -4.41 -4.78 1.66
C ILE A 36 -4.09 -3.57 0.78
N ASN A 37 -3.93 -3.83 -0.52
CA ASN A 37 -3.64 -2.78 -1.48
C ASN A 37 -4.90 -1.93 -1.72
N THR A 38 -4.76 -0.62 -1.75
CA THR A 38 -5.87 0.33 -1.96
C THR A 38 -5.47 1.41 -2.97
N PRO A 39 -6.39 1.95 -3.77
CA PRO A 39 -6.03 3.00 -4.73
C PRO A 39 -5.34 4.21 -4.05
N GLY A 40 -4.04 4.39 -4.33
CA GLY A 40 -3.15 5.41 -3.80
C GLY A 40 -2.38 5.07 -2.52
N SER A 41 -2.57 3.89 -1.94
CA SER A 41 -1.86 3.47 -0.72
C SER A 41 -2.06 1.99 -0.37
N TYR A 42 -1.51 1.56 0.75
CA TYR A 42 -1.79 0.24 1.30
C TYR A 42 -2.21 0.35 2.76
N ILE A 43 -3.00 -0.63 3.20
CA ILE A 43 -3.42 -0.77 4.58
C ILE A 43 -2.87 -2.06 5.13
N CYS A 44 -2.20 -1.97 6.28
CA CYS A 44 -1.77 -3.13 7.04
C CYS A 44 -2.83 -3.48 8.08
N ARG A 45 -3.37 -4.70 8.06
CA ARG A 45 -4.35 -5.17 9.03
C ARG A 45 -3.82 -6.38 9.78
N CYS A 46 -3.69 -6.32 11.10
CA CYS A 46 -3.25 -7.47 11.89
C CYS A 46 -4.13 -8.71 11.63
N LYS A 47 -3.50 -9.89 11.58
CA LYS A 47 -4.21 -11.17 11.48
C LYS A 47 -5.11 -11.36 12.69
N ASN A 48 -6.17 -12.16 12.53
CA ASN A 48 -7.07 -12.50 13.63
C ASN A 48 -6.27 -13.08 14.81
N GLY A 49 -6.47 -12.51 16.00
CA GLY A 49 -5.72 -12.86 17.22
C GLY A 49 -4.53 -11.95 17.51
N TYR A 50 -4.15 -11.06 16.60
CA TYR A 50 -3.11 -10.05 16.81
C TYR A 50 -3.73 -8.65 16.89
N LEU A 51 -3.23 -7.82 17.80
CA LEU A 51 -3.70 -6.46 18.05
C LEU A 51 -2.57 -5.48 17.82
N GLY A 52 -2.87 -4.37 17.14
CA GLY A 52 -1.95 -3.27 16.91
C GLY A 52 -2.25 -2.54 15.61
N ASP A 53 -1.32 -1.69 15.18
CA ASP A 53 -1.51 -0.71 14.10
C ASP A 53 -1.15 -1.26 12.70
N GLY A 54 -1.06 -2.58 12.54
CA GLY A 54 -0.68 -3.22 11.28
C GLY A 54 0.82 -3.20 10.97
N SER A 55 1.57 -2.23 11.52
CA SER A 55 3.05 -2.20 11.48
C SER A 55 3.67 -2.96 12.66
N ASN A 56 2.94 -3.03 13.78
CA ASN A 56 3.24 -3.90 14.90
C ASN A 56 1.97 -4.67 15.23
N CYS A 57 2.06 -5.97 15.04
CA CYS A 57 1.13 -7.02 15.42
C CYS A 57 2.03 -8.15 15.97
#